data_AF-A0A377LQS4-F1
#
_entry.id   AF-A0A377LQS4-F1
#
_cell.length_a   1.000
_cell.length_b   1.000
_cell.length_c   1.000
_cell.angle_alpha   90.00
_cell.angle_beta   90.00
_cell.angle_gamma   90.00
#
_symmetry.space_group_name_H-M   'P 1'
#
loop_
_entity.id
_entity.type
_entity.pdbx_description
1 polymer ?
#
loop_
_entity_poly.entity_id
_entity_poly.type
_entity_poly.pdbx_seq_one_letter_code
_entity_poly.pdbx_strand_id
1 'polypeptide(L)'
;MGVVPAIKPAARLTANGIVGLLATRGTVKRPYTRELIDRFANECQIAMLGSAELVEMAEAKLHGKTVPLEELRRILRPWLRMPEPPDTVVLGCTHFPLLQEELLEVLPEGTRLVDSGAAIARRTAWLLEHEAPDAKSADANIAFLYGTNKRD
;
A
#
# COMPACT_ATOMS: atom_id res chain seq x y z
N MET A 1 -10.76 -0.03 14.30
CA MET A 1 -10.05 0.79 13.29
C MET A 1 -9.94 0.01 11.99
N GLY A 2 -10.39 0.56 10.86
CA GLY A 2 -10.25 -0.06 9.54
C GLY A 2 -9.24 0.68 8.68
N VAL A 3 -8.69 0.01 7.66
CA VAL A 3 -7.78 0.60 6.68
C VAL A 3 -8.44 0.65 5.30
N VAL A 4 -8.30 1.78 4.61
CA VAL A 4 -8.71 1.96 3.22
C VAL A 4 -7.54 2.53 2.43
N PRO A 5 -7.46 2.28 1.11
CA PRO A 5 -6.42 2.87 0.28
C PRO A 5 -6.41 4.40 0.37
N ALA A 6 -5.22 5.00 0.43
CA ALA A 6 -5.00 6.43 0.57
C ALA A 6 -5.28 7.22 -0.73
N ILE A 7 -6.42 6.95 -1.38
CA ILE A 7 -6.80 7.54 -2.68
C ILE A 7 -7.03 9.06 -2.55
N LYS A 8 -7.81 9.50 -1.56
CA LYS A 8 -8.12 10.92 -1.34
C LYS A 8 -6.87 11.81 -1.20
N PRO A 9 -5.89 11.49 -0.32
CA PRO A 9 -4.68 12.30 -0.26
C PRO A 9 -3.87 12.21 -1.55
N ALA A 10 -3.74 11.03 -2.19
CA ALA A 10 -3.00 10.91 -3.44
C ALA A 10 -3.56 11.77 -4.58
N ALA A 11 -4.89 11.82 -4.73
CA ALA A 11 -5.56 12.68 -5.72
C ALA A 11 -5.26 14.18 -5.52
N ARG A 12 -4.98 14.61 -4.28
CA ARG A 12 -4.59 16.01 -3.99
C ARG A 12 -3.10 16.28 -4.17
N LEU A 13 -2.28 15.24 -4.30
CA LEU A 13 -0.83 15.32 -4.32
C LEU A 13 -0.24 15.14 -5.72
N THR A 14 -0.97 14.48 -6.61
CA THR A 14 -0.56 14.33 -8.01
C THR A 14 -0.49 15.69 -8.70
N ALA A 15 0.56 15.89 -9.48
CA ALA A 15 0.79 17.05 -10.32
C ALA A 15 0.39 16.78 -11.77
N ASN A 16 0.59 15.56 -12.26
CA ASN A 16 0.19 15.16 -13.62
C ASN A 16 -1.25 14.61 -13.72
N GLY A 17 -1.95 14.50 -12.60
CA GLY A 17 -3.32 13.99 -12.56
C GLY A 17 -3.44 12.47 -12.73
N ILE A 18 -2.33 11.73 -12.72
CA ILE A 18 -2.30 10.28 -12.85
C ILE A 18 -1.84 9.64 -11.53
N VAL A 19 -2.77 8.91 -10.90
CA VAL A 19 -2.51 8.23 -9.63
C VAL A 19 -2.49 6.72 -9.85
N GLY A 20 -1.42 6.07 -9.42
CA GLY A 20 -1.28 4.62 -9.42
C GLY A 20 -1.91 4.03 -8.16
N LEU A 21 -2.63 2.92 -8.27
CA LEU A 21 -3.09 2.14 -7.12
C LEU A 21 -2.49 0.74 -7.17
N LEU A 22 -1.48 0.49 -6.33
CA LEU A 22 -0.96 -0.85 -6.07
C LEU A 22 -1.81 -1.50 -4.98
N ALA A 23 -2.48 -2.60 -5.27
CA ALA A 23 -3.15 -3.41 -4.26
C ALA A 23 -3.09 -4.90 -4.62
N THR A 24 -3.70 -5.76 -3.82
CA THR A 24 -3.87 -7.17 -4.22
C THR A 24 -4.90 -7.29 -5.35
N ARG A 25 -4.85 -8.39 -6.10
CA ARG A 25 -5.84 -8.68 -7.17
C ARG A 25 -7.28 -8.68 -6.66
N GLY A 26 -7.49 -9.06 -5.39
CA GLY A 26 -8.80 -9.00 -4.74
C GLY A 26 -9.24 -7.56 -4.52
N THR A 27 -8.39 -6.72 -3.94
CA THR A 27 -8.72 -5.32 -3.63
C THR A 27 -9.06 -4.49 -4.86
N VAL A 28 -8.30 -4.62 -5.95
CA VAL A 28 -8.57 -3.84 -7.19
C VAL A 28 -9.90 -4.21 -7.87
N LYS A 29 -10.46 -5.39 -7.58
CA LYS A 29 -11.74 -5.85 -8.14
C LYS A 29 -12.95 -5.56 -7.24
N ARG A 30 -12.75 -5.06 -6.02
CA ARG A 30 -13.84 -4.83 -5.06
C ARG A 30 -14.69 -3.61 -5.46
N PRO A 31 -16.03 -3.68 -5.40
CA PRO A 31 -16.91 -2.54 -5.62
C PRO A 31 -16.56 -1.34 -4.75
N TYR A 32 -16.23 -1.59 -3.47
CA TYR A 32 -15.82 -0.55 -2.53
C TYR A 32 -14.61 0.26 -2.98
N THR A 33 -13.63 -0.37 -3.64
CA THR A 33 -12.47 0.35 -4.19
C THR A 33 -12.89 1.31 -5.29
N ARG A 34 -13.85 0.90 -6.13
CA ARG A 34 -14.41 1.73 -7.19
C ARG A 34 -15.19 2.91 -6.61
N GLU A 35 -16.03 2.68 -5.60
CA GLU A 35 -16.76 3.74 -4.90
C GLU A 35 -15.82 4.79 -4.28
N LEU A 36 -14.69 4.37 -3.72
CA LEU A 36 -13.68 5.30 -3.19
C LEU A 36 -13.04 6.15 -4.28
N ILE A 37 -12.75 5.56 -5.44
CA ILE A 37 -12.22 6.27 -6.62
C ILE A 37 -13.25 7.30 -7.08
N ASP A 38 -14.49 6.86 -7.32
CA ASP A 38 -15.59 7.71 -7.81
C ASP A 38 -15.96 8.82 -6.81
N ARG A 39 -15.64 8.66 -5.52
CA ARG A 39 -15.93 9.68 -4.50
C ARG A 39 -14.82 10.70 -4.33
N PHE A 40 -13.56 10.31 -4.51
CA PHE A 40 -12.41 11.12 -4.07
C PHE A 40 -11.39 11.44 -5.16
N ALA A 41 -11.51 10.85 -6.35
CA ALA A 41 -10.53 11.00 -7.42
C ALA A 41 -11.16 11.19 -8.81
N ASN A 42 -12.37 11.78 -8.90
CA ASN A 42 -13.01 12.06 -10.19
C ASN A 42 -12.21 13.00 -11.11
N GLU A 43 -11.32 13.80 -10.53
CA GLU A 43 -10.48 14.76 -11.26
C GLU A 43 -9.13 14.15 -11.69
N CYS A 44 -8.88 12.88 -11.38
CA CYS A 44 -7.61 12.20 -11.68
C CYS A 44 -7.87 10.89 -12.42
N GLN A 45 -6.91 10.49 -13.26
CA GLN A 45 -6.88 9.15 -13.82
C GLN A 45 -6.30 8.18 -12.79
N ILE A 46 -7.05 7.14 -12.43
CA ILE A 46 -6.56 6.06 -11.57
C ILE A 46 -6.06 4.87 -12.39
N ALA A 47 -4.74 4.64 -12.38
CA ALA A 47 -4.12 3.46 -12.96
C ALA A 47 -4.02 2.35 -11.91
N MET A 48 -4.90 1.35 -11.95
CA MET A 48 -4.90 0.25 -10.97
C MET A 48 -3.98 -0.90 -11.39
N LEU A 49 -3.22 -1.44 -10.43
CA LEU A 49 -2.38 -2.61 -10.63
C LEU A 49 -2.51 -3.55 -9.43
N GLY A 50 -3.06 -4.74 -9.70
CA GLY A 50 -3.28 -5.79 -8.72
C GLY A 50 -2.18 -6.84 -8.75
N SER A 51 -1.42 -7.02 -7.67
CA SER A 51 -0.36 -8.04 -7.59
C SER A 51 -0.41 -8.82 -6.28
N ALA A 52 -0.55 -10.15 -6.40
CA ALA A 52 -0.31 -11.07 -5.28
C ALA A 52 1.20 -11.33 -5.13
N GLU A 53 1.94 -11.31 -6.23
CA GLU A 53 3.39 -11.54 -6.25
C GLU A 53 4.15 -10.48 -5.43
N LEU A 54 3.66 -9.23 -5.36
CA LEU A 54 4.24 -8.22 -4.46
C LEU A 54 4.04 -8.54 -2.97
N VAL A 55 2.99 -9.27 -2.61
CA VAL A 55 2.80 -9.73 -1.23
C VAL A 55 3.88 -10.76 -0.89
N GLU A 56 4.05 -11.76 -1.75
CA GLU A 56 5.08 -12.79 -1.59
C GLU A 56 6.50 -12.19 -1.51
N MET A 57 6.80 -11.17 -2.34
CA MET A 57 8.09 -10.47 -2.29
C MET A 57 8.29 -9.74 -0.96
N ALA A 58 7.25 -9.07 -0.44
CA ALA A 58 7.33 -8.37 0.84
C ALA A 58 7.55 -9.35 2.01
N GLU A 59 6.84 -10.49 2.00
CA GLU A 59 7.03 -11.56 2.99
C GLU A 59 8.43 -12.19 2.88
N ALA A 60 8.92 -12.43 1.67
CA ALA A 60 10.27 -12.92 1.42
C ALA A 60 11.33 -11.95 1.96
N LYS A 61 11.16 -10.63 1.75
CA LYS A 61 12.05 -9.59 2.29
C LYS A 61 12.09 -9.62 3.81
N LEU A 62 10.93 -9.74 4.47
CA LEU A 62 10.87 -9.88 5.93
C LEU A 62 11.56 -11.16 6.45
N HIS A 63 11.60 -12.21 5.63
CA HIS A 63 12.37 -13.43 5.91
C HIS A 63 13.86 -13.32 5.54
N GLY A 64 14.36 -12.11 5.23
CA GLY A 64 15.77 -11.85 4.93
C GLY A 64 16.19 -12.19 3.51
N LYS A 65 15.26 -12.44 2.58
CA LYS A 65 15.58 -12.65 1.17
C LYS A 65 15.71 -11.31 0.45
N THR A 66 16.58 -11.26 -0.56
CA THR A 66 16.69 -10.09 -1.45
C THR A 66 15.49 -10.01 -2.37
N VAL A 67 14.99 -8.79 -2.62
CA VAL A 67 13.89 -8.56 -3.57
C VAL A 67 14.45 -8.56 -5.01
N PRO A 68 13.91 -9.41 -5.91
CA PRO A 68 14.36 -9.45 -7.29
C PRO A 68 13.83 -8.24 -8.09
N LEU A 69 14.64 -7.19 -8.26
CA LEU A 69 14.24 -5.96 -8.95
C LEU A 69 13.73 -6.18 -10.38
N GLU A 70 14.24 -7.19 -11.09
CA GLU A 70 13.76 -7.50 -12.44
C GLU A 70 12.32 -8.03 -12.45
N GLU A 71 11.94 -8.78 -11.42
CA GLU A 71 10.57 -9.24 -11.29
C GLU A 71 9.63 -8.10 -10.87
N LEU A 72 10.12 -7.20 -10.01
CA LEU A 72 9.42 -5.96 -9.69
C LEU A 72 9.19 -5.09 -10.94
N ARG A 73 10.21 -4.93 -11.80
CA ARG A 73 10.08 -4.27 -13.12
C ARG A 73 9.05 -4.95 -14.00
N ARG A 74 9.04 -6.28 -14.05
CA ARG A 74 8.03 -7.04 -14.81
C ARG A 74 6.62 -6.75 -14.31
N ILE A 75 6.41 -6.71 -12.99
CA ILE A 75 5.12 -6.41 -12.38
C ILE A 75 4.69 -4.99 -12.73
N LEU A 76 5.58 -4.00 -12.59
CA LEU A 76 5.30 -2.58 -12.82
C LEU A 76 5.33 -2.17 -14.31
N ARG A 77 5.68 -3.08 -15.21
CA ARG A 77 5.76 -2.88 -16.66
C ARG A 77 4.53 -2.18 -17.28
N PRO A 78 3.28 -2.42 -16.85
CA PRO A 78 2.14 -1.68 -17.38
C PRO A 78 2.29 -0.16 -17.22
N TRP A 79 2.85 0.30 -16.10
CA TRP A 79 3.10 1.72 -15.85
C TRP A 79 4.39 2.21 -16.50
N LEU A 80 5.45 1.40 -16.46
CA LEU A 80 6.74 1.77 -17.07
C LEU A 80 6.68 1.91 -18.61
N ARG A 81 5.63 1.39 -19.25
CA ARG A 81 5.37 1.54 -20.69
C ARG A 81 4.40 2.67 -21.02
N MET A 82 3.84 3.35 -20.02
CA MET A 82 2.97 4.50 -20.26
C MET A 82 3.81 5.68 -20.78
N PRO A 83 3.33 6.44 -21.77
CA PRO A 83 3.96 7.70 -22.17
C PRO A 83 4.08 8.65 -20.98
N GLU A 84 3.05 8.66 -20.13
CA GLU A 84 2.99 9.41 -18.89
C GLU A 84 2.58 8.47 -17.74
N PRO A 85 3.54 7.99 -16.93
CA PRO A 85 3.25 7.10 -15.81
C PRO A 85 2.67 7.88 -14.63
N PRO A 86 2.09 7.17 -13.62
CA PRO A 86 1.64 7.83 -12.41
C PRO A 86 2.78 8.53 -11.66
N ASP A 87 2.60 9.80 -11.33
CA ASP A 87 3.56 10.54 -10.50
C ASP A 87 3.33 10.27 -9.00
N THR A 88 2.17 9.73 -8.65
CA THR A 88 1.77 9.45 -7.27
C THR A 88 1.19 8.04 -7.20
N VAL A 89 1.76 7.18 -6.36
CA VAL A 89 1.36 5.77 -6.23
C VAL A 89 0.86 5.50 -4.81
N VAL A 90 -0.38 5.03 -4.72
CA VAL A 90 -1.01 4.54 -3.50
C VAL A 90 -0.60 3.09 -3.24
N LEU A 91 -0.03 2.86 -2.05
CA LEU A 91 0.25 1.54 -1.52
C LEU A 91 -0.99 1.02 -0.76
N GLY A 92 -1.91 0.41 -1.51
CA GLY A 92 -3.21 -0.07 -1.03
C GLY A 92 -3.20 -1.43 -0.32
N CYS A 93 -2.03 -1.99 -0.05
CA CYS A 93 -1.84 -3.20 0.75
C CYS A 93 -0.81 -2.91 1.85
N THR A 94 -1.05 -3.41 3.07
CA THR A 94 -0.16 -3.21 4.23
C THR A 94 1.23 -3.82 4.04
N HIS A 95 1.41 -4.74 3.10
CA HIS A 95 2.71 -5.31 2.76
C HIS A 95 3.59 -4.36 1.94
N PHE A 96 3.00 -3.52 1.10
CA PHE A 96 3.75 -2.80 0.07
C PHE A 96 4.66 -1.68 0.59
N PRO A 97 4.39 -1.00 1.72
CA PRO A 97 5.35 -0.10 2.34
C PRO A 97 6.69 -0.77 2.68
N LEU A 98 6.72 -2.10 2.88
CA LEU A 98 7.96 -2.84 3.14
C LEU A 98 8.90 -2.90 1.91
N LEU A 99 8.34 -2.69 0.72
CA LEU A 99 9.05 -2.67 -0.57
C LEU A 99 9.32 -1.24 -1.06
N GLN A 100 9.17 -0.22 -0.19
CA GLN A 100 9.25 1.18 -0.59
C GLN A 100 10.57 1.52 -1.30
N GLU A 101 11.69 1.03 -0.79
CA GLU A 101 13.03 1.27 -1.35
C GLU A 101 13.12 0.72 -2.77
N GLU A 102 12.76 -0.55 -2.95
CA GLU A 102 12.83 -1.23 -4.25
C GLU A 102 11.82 -0.68 -5.26
N LEU A 103 10.65 -0.25 -4.78
CA LEU A 103 9.67 0.44 -5.60
C LEU A 103 10.24 1.75 -6.16
N LEU A 104 10.93 2.55 -5.34
CA LEU A 104 11.54 3.80 -5.79
C LEU A 104 12.73 3.58 -6.73
N GLU A 105 13.44 2.45 -6.62
CA GLU A 105 14.50 2.09 -7.58
C GLU A 105 13.96 1.69 -8.96
N VAL A 106 12.71 1.24 -9.04
CA VAL A 106 12.09 0.76 -10.28
C VAL A 106 11.15 1.78 -10.91
N LEU A 107 10.43 2.55 -10.09
CA LEU A 107 9.50 3.56 -10.56
C LEU A 107 10.27 4.76 -11.16
N PRO A 108 9.62 5.51 -12.07
CA PRO A 108 10.21 6.72 -12.62
C PRO A 108 10.68 7.68 -11.52
N GLU A 109 11.75 8.42 -11.81
CA GLU A 109 12.25 9.44 -10.89
C GLU A 109 11.16 10.48 -10.59
N GLY A 110 11.06 10.87 -9.32
CA GLY A 110 10.04 11.80 -8.85
C GLY A 110 8.69 11.15 -8.48
N THR A 111 8.50 9.85 -8.69
CA THR A 111 7.28 9.17 -8.24
C THR A 111 7.16 9.23 -6.71
N ARG A 112 6.02 9.72 -6.23
CA ARG A 112 5.68 9.82 -4.81
C ARG A 112 4.88 8.60 -4.35
N LEU A 113 5.33 7.96 -3.28
CA LEU A 113 4.60 6.86 -2.64
C LEU A 113 3.70 7.37 -1.50
N VAL A 114 2.48 6.85 -1.41
CA VAL A 114 1.48 7.23 -0.41
C VAL A 114 0.85 5.97 0.21
N ASP A 115 0.95 5.83 1.52
CA ASP A 115 0.28 4.78 2.30
C ASP A 115 -0.64 5.37 3.39
N SER A 116 -1.37 4.50 4.08
CA SER A 116 -2.32 4.88 5.13
C SER A 116 -1.73 4.83 6.55
N GLY A 117 -0.50 4.33 6.74
CA GLY A 117 0.12 4.02 8.02
C GLY A 117 0.18 5.23 8.97
N ALA A 118 0.74 6.36 8.52
CA ALA A 118 0.83 7.56 9.36
C ALA A 118 -0.56 8.12 9.73
N ALA A 119 -1.54 8.02 8.83
CA ALA A 119 -2.91 8.45 9.10
C ALA A 119 -3.59 7.55 10.15
N ILE A 120 -3.34 6.24 10.08
CA ILE A 120 -3.83 5.28 11.08
C ILE A 120 -3.17 5.52 12.44
N ALA A 121 -1.86 5.77 12.49
CA ALA A 121 -1.16 6.08 13.74
C ALA A 121 -1.79 7.30 14.44
N ARG A 122 -2.02 8.40 13.71
CA ARG A 122 -2.69 9.60 14.26
C ARG A 122 -4.10 9.30 14.78
N ARG A 123 -4.87 8.49 14.05
CA ARG A 123 -6.23 8.13 14.48
C ARG A 123 -6.22 7.20 15.70
N THR A 124 -5.27 6.28 15.79
CA THR A 124 -5.07 5.44 16.97
C THR A 124 -4.73 6.29 18.20
N ALA A 125 -3.79 7.24 18.09
CA ALA A 125 -3.46 8.15 19.18
C ALA A 125 -4.69 8.94 19.66
N TRP A 126 -5.44 9.53 18.72
CA TRP A 126 -6.66 10.26 19.05
C TRP A 126 -7.70 9.38 19.77
N LEU A 127 -7.89 8.13 19.33
CA LEU A 127 -8.83 7.21 19.97
C LEU A 127 -8.40 6.83 21.39
N LEU A 128 -7.10 6.61 21.62
CA LEU A 128 -6.56 6.31 22.95
C LEU A 128 -6.79 7.47 23.93
N GLU A 129 -6.75 8.71 23.45
CA GLU A 129 -6.98 9.91 24.25
C GLU A 129 -8.47 10.16 24.56
N HIS A 130 -9.38 9.81 23.64
CA HIS A 130 -10.77 10.31 23.70
C HIS A 130 -11.85 9.22 23.86
N GLU A 131 -11.60 7.99 23.41
CA GLU A 131 -12.65 6.96 23.32
C GLU A 131 -12.25 5.62 23.95
N ALA A 132 -10.96 5.33 24.10
CA ALA A 132 -10.50 4.03 24.58
C ALA A 132 -10.79 3.83 26.08
N PRO A 133 -11.20 2.61 26.49
CA PRO A 133 -11.28 2.27 27.91
C PRO A 133 -9.88 2.22 28.53
N ASP A 134 -9.81 2.34 29.87
CA ASP A 134 -8.55 2.25 30.61
C ASP A 134 -8.05 0.79 30.69
N ALA A 135 -7.52 0.28 29.58
CA ALA A 135 -6.94 -1.05 29.46
C ALA A 135 -5.42 -0.94 29.23
N LYS A 136 -4.63 -1.29 30.24
CA LYS A 136 -3.16 -1.16 30.25
C LYS A 136 -2.52 -2.43 30.79
N SER A 137 -1.32 -2.77 30.30
CA SER A 137 -0.46 -3.81 30.86
C SER A 137 0.98 -3.32 30.93
N ALA A 138 1.75 -3.82 31.89
CA ALA A 138 3.19 -3.60 32.02
C ALA A 138 4.01 -4.76 31.42
N ASP A 139 3.34 -5.79 30.89
CA ASP A 139 4.00 -6.91 30.23
C ASP A 139 4.74 -6.46 28.97
N ALA A 140 5.75 -7.24 28.58
CA ALA A 140 6.45 -7.01 27.32
C ALA A 140 5.53 -7.20 26.11
N ASN A 141 5.85 -6.53 24.99
CA ASN A 141 5.16 -6.70 23.73
C ASN A 141 5.21 -8.18 23.29
N ILE A 142 4.06 -8.73 22.89
CA ILE A 142 3.90 -10.13 22.46
C ILE A 142 3.48 -10.18 20.99
N ALA A 143 3.98 -11.16 20.24
CA ALA A 143 3.53 -11.47 18.89
C ALA A 143 2.69 -12.75 18.91
N PHE A 144 1.48 -12.69 18.33
CA PHE A 144 0.63 -13.86 18.14
C PHE A 144 0.74 -14.36 16.72
N LEU A 145 0.99 -15.66 16.55
CA LEU A 145 1.03 -16.31 15.24
C LEU A 145 -0.11 -17.33 15.15
N TYR A 146 -0.87 -17.30 14.05
CA TYR A 146 -1.95 -18.23 13.79
C TYR A 146 -1.73 -18.90 12.43
N GLY A 147 -1.55 -20.23 12.42
CA GLY A 147 -1.32 -21.02 11.21
C GLY A 147 -0.52 -22.30 11.50
N THR A 148 -0.71 -23.35 10.71
CA THR A 148 0.13 -24.55 10.77
C THR A 148 1.43 -24.28 10.01
N ASN A 149 2.56 -24.33 10.72
CA ASN A 149 3.88 -24.37 10.11
C ASN A 149 4.00 -25.65 9.26
N LYS A 150 3.49 -25.67 8.02
CA LYS A 150 3.93 -26.65 7.03
C LYS A 150 5.29 -26.18 6.52
N ARG A 151 6.31 -26.54 7.30
CA ARG A 151 7.63 -26.79 6.75
C ARG A 151 7.50 -28.08 5.96
N ASP A 152 7.42 -27.97 4.63
CA ASP A 152 7.81 -29.06 3.74
C ASP A 152 9.35 -29.09 3.67
#